data_AF-R8B263-F1
#
_entry.id   AF-R8B263-F1
#
_cell.length_a   1.000
_cell.length_b   1.000
_cell.length_c   1.000
_cell.angle_alpha   90.00
_cell.angle_beta   90.00
_cell.angle_gamma   90.00
#
_symmetry.space_group_name_H-M   'P 1'
#
loop_
_entity.id
_entity.type
_entity.pdbx_description
1 polymer ?
#
loop_
_entity_poly.entity_id
_entity_poly.type
_entity_poly.pdbx_seq_one_letter_code
_entity_poly.pdbx_strand_id
1 'polypeptide(L)' 'MMGEQDAILLTGNAVTALADSTITLPETVYALQEDLRARAIDPEQDISGQVTFDDMVSLTIQAQRVISW' A
#
# COMPACT_ATOMS: atom_id res chain seq x y z
N MET A 1 -2.81 -12.00 13.07
CA MET A 1 -1.52 -11.41 13.47
C MET A 1 -0.67 -11.38 12.21
N MET A 2 -0.07 -10.23 11.88
CA MET A 2 0.81 -10.08 10.72
C MET A 2 2.17 -10.69 11.05
N GLY A 3 2.67 -11.59 10.21
CA GLY A 3 4.00 -12.16 10.31
C GLY A 3 5.06 -11.23 9.72
N GLU A 4 6.33 -11.50 10.01
CA GLU A 4 7.47 -10.69 9.54
C GLU A 4 7.61 -10.64 8.00
N GLN A 5 7.01 -11.59 7.29
CA GLN A 5 7.04 -11.67 5.82
C GLN A 5 5.75 -11.20 5.15
N ASP A 6 4.77 -10.76 5.93
CA ASP A 6 3.51 -10.27 5.38
C ASP A 6 3.70 -8.83 4.86
N ALA A 7 2.87 -8.48 3.89
CA ALA A 7 2.78 -7.14 3.33
C ALA A 7 1.32 -6.66 3.34
N ILE A 8 1.13 -5.35 3.44
CA ILE A 8 -0.17 -4.69 3.30
C ILE A 8 -0.14 -3.88 2.02
N LEU A 9 -1.16 -4.05 1.17
CA LEU A 9 -1.37 -3.20 0.00
C LEU A 9 -2.63 -2.34 0.22
N LEU A 10 -2.44 -1.03 0.24
CA LEU A 10 -3.52 -0.05 0.30
C LEU A 10 -4.06 0.21 -1.11
N THR A 11 -5.35 -0.07 -1.30
CA THR A 11 -6.09 0.22 -2.53
C THR A 11 -7.40 0.95 -2.19
N GLY A 12 -8.03 1.55 -3.20
CA GLY A 12 -9.22 2.36 -3.02
C GLY A 12 -9.01 3.42 -1.95
N ASN A 13 -9.99 3.59 -1.06
CA ASN A 13 -9.91 4.61 0.00
C ASN A 13 -8.87 4.31 1.07
N ALA A 14 -8.31 3.09 1.14
CA ALA A 14 -7.32 2.77 2.16
C ALA A 14 -6.05 3.62 2.04
N VAL A 15 -5.74 4.14 0.85
CA VAL A 15 -4.58 5.01 0.62
C VAL A 15 -4.65 6.34 1.39
N THR A 16 -5.83 6.76 1.89
CA THR A 16 -5.95 7.97 2.71
C THR A 16 -5.23 7.84 4.05
N ALA A 17 -4.93 6.62 4.50
CA ALA A 17 -4.13 6.39 5.71
C ALA A 17 -2.73 7.02 5.62
N LEU A 18 -2.18 7.17 4.41
CA LEU A 18 -0.88 7.82 4.18
C LEU A 18 -0.91 9.34 4.36
N ALA A 19 -2.09 9.95 4.31
CA ALA A 19 -2.26 11.38 4.55
C ALA A 19 -2.47 11.70 6.05
N ASP A 20 -2.64 10.68 6.89
CA ASP A 20 -2.87 10.84 8.33
C ASP A 20 -1.54 10.78 9.11
N SER A 21 -1.01 11.94 9.47
CA SER A 21 0.24 12.06 10.23
C SER A 21 0.16 11.51 11.66
N THR A 22 -1.01 11.09 12.13
CA THR A 22 -1.19 10.53 13.48
C THR A 22 -1.03 9.00 13.51
N ILE A 23 -0.95 8.36 12.34
CA ILE A 23 -0.84 6.91 12.21
C ILE A 23 0.61 6.54 11.88
N THR A 24 1.12 5.50 12.53
CA THR A 24 2.36 4.84 12.14
C THR A 24 2.02 3.57 11.39
N LEU A 25 2.47 3.49 10.14
CA LEU A 25 2.30 2.31 9.28
C LEU A 25 3.52 1.39 9.40
N PRO A 26 3.35 0.05 9.28
CA PRO A 26 4.48 -0.87 9.14
C PRO A 26 5.36 -0.57 7.93
N GLU A 27 6.63 -1.01 7.96
CA GLU A 27 7.57 -0.82 6.85
C GLU A 27 7.15 -1.55 5.56
N THR A 28 6.37 -2.64 5.66
CA THR A 28 5.89 -3.42 4.52
C THR A 28 4.50 -3.01 4.06
N VAL A 29 4.20 -1.71 4.10
CA VAL A 29 2.97 -1.13 3.53
C VAL A 29 3.27 -0.54 2.15
N TYR A 30 2.49 -1.00 1.18
CA TYR A 30 2.48 -0.48 -0.18
C TYR A 30 1.17 0.27 -0.45
N ALA A 31 1.16 1.19 -1.39
CA ALA A 31 -0.04 1.89 -1.84
C ALA A 31 -0.09 1.97 -3.36
N LEU A 32 -1.28 1.71 -3.91
CA LEU A 32 -1.49 1.78 -5.34
C LEU A 32 -1.41 3.22 -5.82
N GLN A 33 -0.47 3.48 -6.73
CA GLN A 33 -0.16 4.82 -7.22
C GLN A 33 -1.38 5.49 -7.88
N GLU A 34 -2.17 4.73 -8.63
CA GLU A 34 -3.36 5.21 -9.30
C GLU A 34 -4.42 5.70 -8.30
N ASP A 35 -4.55 5.03 -7.15
CA ASP A 35 -5.47 5.42 -6.09
C ASP A 35 -5.00 6.66 -5.31
N LEU A 36 -3.69 6.81 -5.12
CA LEU A 36 -3.11 8.04 -4.56
C LEU A 36 -3.38 9.24 -5.46
N ARG A 37 -3.11 9.10 -6.76
CA ARG A 37 -3.40 10.12 -7.79
C ARG A 37 -4.88 10.48 -7.83
N ALA A 38 -5.76 9.48 -7.80
CA ALA A 38 -7.21 9.69 -7.82
C ALA A 38 -7.72 10.51 -6.62
N ARG A 39 -6.96 10.53 -5.52
CA ARG A 39 -7.29 11.26 -4.28
C ARG A 39 -6.45 12.50 -4.05
N ALA A 40 -5.62 12.89 -5.03
CA ALA A 40 -4.69 14.01 -4.92
C ALA A 40 -3.81 13.94 -3.66
N ILE A 41 -3.39 12.72 -3.28
CA ILE A 41 -2.41 12.52 -2.20
C ILE A 41 -1.04 12.57 -2.85
N ASP A 42 -0.33 13.68 -2.64
CA ASP A 42 0.99 13.86 -3.20
C ASP A 42 2.01 13.01 -2.45
N PRO A 43 2.78 12.17 -3.16
CA PRO A 43 3.76 11.29 -2.54
C PRO A 43 5.05 11.99 -2.09
N GLU A 44 5.04 13.32 -1.97
CA GLU A 44 6.26 14.15 -1.85
C GLU A 44 7.12 13.88 -0.60
N GLN A 45 6.74 12.95 0.28
CA GLN A 45 7.53 12.63 1.48
C GLN A 45 8.07 11.20 1.57
N ASP A 46 7.62 10.24 0.77
CA ASP A 46 8.30 8.95 0.67
C ASP A 46 7.81 8.17 -0.57
N ILE A 47 8.73 7.88 -1.50
CA ILE A 47 8.42 7.06 -2.69
C ILE A 47 8.45 5.57 -2.31
N SER A 48 9.05 5.23 -1.15
CA SER A 48 9.09 3.85 -0.68
C SER A 48 7.66 3.38 -0.36
N GLY A 49 7.21 2.34 -1.07
CA GLY A 49 5.87 1.77 -0.91
C GLY A 49 4.88 2.07 -2.03
N GLN A 50 5.15 2.97 -2.98
CA GLN A 50 4.26 3.11 -4.13
C GLN A 50 4.40 1.96 -5.12
N VAL A 51 3.28 1.39 -5.53
CA VAL A 51 3.22 0.30 -6.50
C VAL A 51 2.24 0.62 -7.62
N THR A 52 2.52 0.12 -8.81
CA THR A 52 1.60 0.13 -9.96
C THR A 52 0.65 -1.07 -9.91
N PHE A 53 -0.30 -1.14 -10.84
CA PHE A 53 -1.10 -2.36 -11.03
C PHE A 53 -0.25 -3.61 -11.37
N ASP A 54 0.82 -3.47 -12.14
CA ASP A 54 1.69 -4.60 -12.50
C ASP A 54 2.47 -5.11 -11.28
N ASP A 55 2.90 -4.19 -10.41
CA ASP A 55 3.53 -4.51 -9.13
C ASP A 55 2.52 -5.18 -8.17
N MET A 56 1.27 -4.70 -8.12
CA MET A 56 0.19 -5.35 -7.36
C MET A 56 -0.01 -6.80 -7.80
N VAL A 57 -0.08 -7.05 -9.11
CA VAL A 57 -0.19 -8.43 -9.64
C VAL A 57 1.02 -9.24 -9.20
N SER A 58 2.24 -8.70 -9.30
CA SER A 58 3.46 -9.36 -8.88
C SER A 58 3.46 -9.71 -7.38
N LEU A 59 2.99 -8.82 -6.52
CA LEU A 59 2.81 -9.07 -5.08
C LEU A 59 1.84 -10.22 -4.83
N THR A 60 0.73 -10.29 -5.57
CA THR A 60 -0.25 -11.38 -5.40
C THR A 60 0.29 -12.74 -5.86
N ILE A 61 1.22 -12.78 -6.81
CA ILE A 61 1.90 -14.01 -7.24
C ILE A 61 2.89 -14.49 -6.17
N GLN A 62 3.57 -13.55 -5.48
CA GLN A 62 4.56 -13.86 -4.46
C GLN A 62 3.92 -14.27 -3.12
N ALA A 63 2.75 -13.73 -2.80
CA ALA A 63 2.05 -14.02 -1.56
C ALA A 63 1.51 -15.46 -1.53
N GLN A 64 1.76 -16.20 -0.44
CA GLN A 64 1.17 -17.53 -0.24
C GLN A 64 -0.37 -17.47 -0.07
N ARG A 65 -0.88 -16.35 0.41
CA ARG A 65 -2.31 -16.09 0.60
C ARG A 65 -2.57 -14.58 0.47
N VAL A 66 -3.68 -14.24 -0.16
CA VAL A 66 -4.21 -12.87 -0.19
C VAL A 66 -5.43 -12.80 0.73
N ILE A 67 -5.47 -11.77 1.59
CA ILE A 67 -6.62 -11.45 2.44
C ILE A 67 -7.10 -10.06 2.02
N SER A 68 -8.37 -9.94 1.63
CA SER A 68 -8.99 -8.65 1.30
C SER A 68 -9.86 -8.20 2.47
N TRP A 69 -9.65 -6.98 2.93
CA TRP A 69 -10.43 -6.31 3.97
C TRP A 69 -11.32 -5.24 3.36
#